data_AF-A0A815BA80-F1
#
_entry.id   AF-A0A815BA80-F1
#
_cell.length_a   1.000
_cell.length_b   1.000
_cell.length_c   1.000
_cell.angle_alpha   90.00
_cell.angle_beta   90.00
_cell.angle_gamma   90.00
#
_symmetry.space_group_name_H-M   'P 1'
#
loop_
_entity.id
_entity.type
_entity.pdbx_description
1 polymer ?
#
loop_
_entity_poly.entity_id
_entity_poly.type
_entity_poly.pdbx_seq_one_letter_code
_entity_poly.pdbx_strand_id
1 'polypeptide(L)'
;MMKLKNSRIKQKLSYPLMCSICGDIARGVNFSAASCMSCKMFFRRHAESGLLGQQCHFGGKCKITQTTRKFCAPCRLKLCFKVGMDPQLIRHSQRQYNNNNIRLPKLTTIGILNNDRSMLTLDEWNLLSNIINTYDEQNLLLQTKDFFKNQFSLPPKIRCKDSKIFNYIGSIYSTLYTFIEHCPLFYSLPVTIQKILIKRNLGSIGSFNALFISKEMNAFENESYSNLIDDMYGNGQSKRAIQASRRLDENGILIKIISILMIFSSNCTIISIDHLENIHIVFNPQMLLHIESLIVTMLWKYLIYQYGYKEGILRYVSLVKSILDMIQRMGDGLNVKRHWNMVENIAEEKLRLLSLKDGLSNN
;
A
#
# COMPACT_ATOMS: atom_id res chain seq x y z
N MET A 1 7.49 -33.16 29.60
CA MET A 1 6.20 -33.36 28.92
C MET A 1 5.14 -32.53 29.64
N MET A 2 4.87 -31.31 29.19
CA MET A 2 3.81 -30.45 29.73
C MET A 2 3.16 -29.69 28.57
N LYS A 3 1.89 -30.00 28.31
CA LYS A 3 1.06 -29.37 27.28
C LYS A 3 0.53 -28.04 27.80
N LEU A 4 0.95 -26.92 27.22
CA LEU A 4 0.29 -25.63 27.42
C LEU A 4 -0.85 -25.48 26.42
N LYS A 5 -2.07 -25.38 26.95
CA LYS A 5 -3.32 -25.12 26.21
C LYS A 5 -3.31 -23.68 25.69
N ASN A 6 -3.41 -23.52 24.38
CA ASN A 6 -3.64 -22.22 23.74
C ASN A 6 -5.03 -21.66 24.10
N SER A 7 -5.08 -20.72 25.04
CA SER A 7 -6.21 -19.82 25.22
C SER A 7 -6.14 -18.71 24.17
N ARG A 8 -7.13 -18.67 23.28
CA ARG A 8 -7.28 -17.61 22.27
C ARG A 8 -7.58 -16.28 22.97
N ILE A 9 -6.62 -15.37 23.00
CA ILE A 9 -6.86 -13.96 23.34
C ILE A 9 -7.65 -13.33 22.18
N LYS A 10 -8.97 -13.18 22.34
CA LYS A 10 -9.77 -12.27 21.52
C LYS A 10 -9.55 -10.85 22.05
N GLN A 11 -8.69 -10.07 21.41
CA GLN A 11 -8.62 -8.63 21.70
C GLN A 11 -9.91 -7.96 21.17
N LYS A 12 -10.67 -7.37 22.09
CA LYS A 12 -11.82 -6.48 21.83
C LYS A 12 -11.27 -5.13 21.34
N LEU A 13 -11.58 -4.74 20.10
CA LEU A 13 -11.48 -3.34 19.67
C LEU A 13 -12.51 -2.50 20.46
N SER A 14 -12.01 -1.42 21.05
CA SER A 14 -12.79 -0.43 21.80
C SER A 14 -13.66 0.38 20.82
N TYR A 15 -14.97 0.43 21.10
CA TYR A 15 -16.09 1.05 20.38
C TYR A 15 -16.72 0.27 19.20
N PRO A 16 -18.04 -0.01 19.25
CA PRO A 16 -18.76 -0.70 18.18
C PRO A 16 -18.89 0.20 16.93
N LEU A 17 -18.52 -0.34 15.77
CA LEU A 17 -18.81 0.29 14.48
C LEU A 17 -20.32 0.50 14.33
N MET A 18 -20.76 1.68 13.90
CA MET A 18 -22.18 2.02 13.76
C MET A 18 -22.66 1.84 12.32
N CYS A 19 -23.91 1.42 12.16
CA CYS A 19 -24.56 1.19 10.87
C CYS A 19 -24.79 2.54 10.16
N SER A 20 -24.19 2.75 8.99
CA SER A 20 -24.29 3.99 8.20
C SER A 20 -25.73 4.32 7.75
N ILE A 21 -26.67 3.36 7.84
CA ILE A 21 -28.06 3.52 7.42
C ILE A 21 -28.97 3.91 8.59
N CYS A 22 -28.76 3.36 9.78
CA CYS A 22 -29.73 3.49 10.87
C CYS A 22 -29.12 3.73 12.25
N GLY A 23 -27.79 3.79 12.36
CA GLY A 23 -27.09 4.01 13.63
C GLY A 23 -27.20 2.86 14.64
N ASP A 24 -27.65 1.67 14.25
CA ASP A 24 -27.56 0.45 15.09
C ASP A 24 -26.14 -0.11 15.05
N ILE A 25 -25.78 -1.01 15.96
CA ILE A 25 -24.46 -1.65 15.98
C ILE A 25 -24.24 -2.42 14.67
N ALA A 26 -23.23 -2.04 13.90
CA ALA A 26 -22.82 -2.73 12.69
C ALA A 26 -22.21 -4.09 13.06
N ARG A 27 -22.50 -5.10 12.22
CA ARG A 27 -21.90 -6.44 12.35
C ARG A 27 -20.74 -6.65 11.38
N GLY A 28 -20.39 -5.61 10.63
CA GLY A 28 -19.35 -5.60 9.59
C GLY A 28 -19.73 -4.68 8.45
N VAL A 29 -18.89 -4.67 7.42
CA VAL A 29 -19.16 -4.02 6.12
C VAL A 29 -19.91 -5.02 5.25
N ASN A 30 -21.08 -4.65 4.73
CA ASN A 30 -21.84 -5.47 3.78
C ASN A 30 -22.17 -4.63 2.57
N PHE A 31 -21.95 -5.18 1.37
CA PHE A 31 -22.21 -4.50 0.10
C PHE A 31 -21.53 -3.12 0.03
N SER A 32 -20.30 -3.00 0.54
CA SER A 32 -19.51 -1.73 0.59
C SER A 32 -19.91 -0.69 1.65
N ALA A 33 -20.86 -0.98 2.55
CA ALA A 33 -21.19 -0.06 3.66
C ALA A 33 -21.29 -0.77 5.04
N ALA A 34 -20.83 -0.08 6.10
CA ALA A 34 -20.98 -0.55 7.48
C ALA A 34 -22.47 -0.68 7.82
N SER A 35 -22.92 -1.89 8.18
CA SER A 35 -24.35 -2.14 8.36
C SER A 35 -24.66 -3.15 9.46
N CYS A 36 -25.77 -2.91 10.14
CA CYS A 36 -26.37 -3.89 11.03
C CYS A 36 -27.02 -5.03 10.22
N MET A 37 -27.33 -6.16 10.88
CA MET A 37 -27.95 -7.32 10.24
C MET A 37 -29.28 -6.96 9.55
N SER A 38 -30.07 -6.06 10.14
CA SER A 38 -31.34 -5.63 9.56
C SER A 38 -31.15 -4.89 8.23
N CYS A 39 -30.21 -3.94 8.15
CA CYS A 39 -29.97 -3.17 6.94
C CYS A 39 -29.30 -4.00 5.84
N LYS A 40 -28.42 -4.94 6.21
CA LYS A 40 -27.90 -5.96 5.29
C LYS A 40 -29.03 -6.75 4.63
N MET A 41 -29.91 -7.35 5.44
CA MET A 41 -31.01 -8.19 4.95
C MET A 41 -32.08 -7.39 4.21
N PHE A 42 -32.26 -6.12 4.55
CA PHE A 42 -33.14 -5.22 3.84
C PHE A 42 -32.61 -4.92 2.44
N PHE A 43 -31.34 -4.50 2.33
CA PHE A 43 -30.72 -4.20 1.04
C PHE A 43 -30.73 -5.42 0.13
N ARG A 44 -30.35 -6.60 0.64
CA ARG A 44 -30.36 -7.85 -0.13
C ARG A 44 -31.73 -8.21 -0.73
N ARG A 45 -32.84 -7.86 -0.06
CA ARG A 45 -34.19 -8.16 -0.53
C ARG A 45 -34.72 -7.13 -1.53
N HIS A 46 -34.20 -5.90 -1.47
CA HIS A 46 -34.84 -4.78 -2.14
C HIS A 46 -33.97 -4.04 -3.16
N ALA A 47 -32.65 -4.28 -3.19
CA ALA A 47 -31.73 -3.56 -4.08
C ALA A 47 -32.02 -3.79 -5.58
N GLU A 48 -32.52 -4.96 -5.94
CA GLU A 48 -32.96 -5.28 -7.31
C GLU A 48 -34.50 -5.27 -7.44
N SER A 49 -35.21 -4.82 -6.39
CA SER A 49 -36.67 -4.68 -6.46
C SER A 49 -37.06 -3.33 -7.03
N GLY A 50 -38.28 -3.22 -7.53
CA GLY A 50 -38.88 -1.93 -7.93
C GLY A 50 -39.13 -0.95 -6.77
N LEU A 51 -38.76 -1.30 -5.52
CA LEU A 51 -39.00 -0.49 -4.33
C LEU A 51 -38.34 0.90 -4.39
N LEU A 52 -37.23 1.06 -5.12
CA LEU A 52 -36.56 2.36 -5.26
C LEU A 52 -37.45 3.39 -5.98
N GLY A 53 -38.30 2.91 -6.90
CA GLY A 53 -39.26 3.71 -7.67
C GLY A 53 -40.59 3.94 -6.96
N GLN A 54 -40.84 3.32 -5.80
CA GLN A 54 -42.07 3.57 -5.05
C GLN A 54 -42.03 4.91 -4.31
N GLN A 55 -43.19 5.57 -4.26
CA GLN A 55 -43.32 6.86 -3.57
C GLN A 55 -43.28 6.70 -2.06
N CYS A 56 -42.67 7.70 -1.40
CA CYS A 56 -42.68 7.82 0.04
C CYS A 56 -43.96 8.52 0.49
N HIS A 57 -44.73 7.87 1.37
CA HIS A 57 -45.95 8.43 1.97
C HIS A 57 -45.71 9.62 2.90
N PHE A 58 -44.45 9.94 3.21
CA PHE A 58 -44.05 11.00 4.15
C PHE A 58 -43.15 12.07 3.50
N GLY A 59 -43.31 12.32 2.19
CA GLY A 59 -42.62 13.43 1.51
C GLY A 59 -41.12 13.20 1.22
N GLY A 60 -40.65 11.96 1.25
CA GLY A 60 -39.32 11.58 0.75
C GLY A 60 -38.12 11.89 1.66
N LYS A 61 -38.33 12.56 2.81
CA LYS A 61 -37.27 13.01 3.73
C LYS A 61 -37.24 12.25 5.07
N CYS A 62 -37.70 11.00 5.10
CA CYS A 62 -37.75 10.22 6.34
C CYS A 62 -36.37 10.04 6.98
N LYS A 63 -36.25 10.38 8.27
CA LYS A 63 -35.06 10.09 9.08
C LYS A 63 -35.01 8.60 9.41
N ILE A 64 -33.93 7.91 9.04
CA ILE A 64 -33.74 6.48 9.26
C ILE A 64 -32.87 6.25 10.51
N THR A 65 -33.44 5.67 11.56
CA THR A 65 -32.75 5.30 12.81
C THR A 65 -33.06 3.84 13.16
N GLN A 66 -32.45 3.30 14.23
CA GLN A 66 -32.73 1.93 14.69
C GLN A 66 -34.23 1.69 14.94
N THR A 67 -34.94 2.71 15.43
CA THR A 67 -36.38 2.67 15.71
C THR A 67 -37.23 2.94 14.46
N THR A 68 -36.86 3.91 13.63
CA THR A 68 -37.70 4.36 12.49
C THR A 68 -37.44 3.64 11.18
N ARG A 69 -36.38 2.82 11.06
CA ARG A 69 -36.00 2.09 9.83
C ARG A 69 -37.06 1.16 9.23
N LYS A 70 -38.17 0.91 9.92
CA LYS A 70 -39.28 0.11 9.40
C LYS A 70 -40.40 0.96 8.78
N PHE A 71 -40.44 2.27 9.03
CA PHE A 71 -41.57 3.13 8.67
C PHE A 71 -41.62 3.50 7.19
N CYS A 72 -40.46 3.60 6.52
CA CYS A 72 -40.41 3.93 5.11
C CYS A 72 -39.33 3.12 4.40
N ALA A 73 -39.75 2.07 3.71
CA ALA A 73 -38.87 1.21 2.94
C ALA A 73 -38.23 1.93 1.73
N PRO A 74 -38.95 2.77 0.94
CA PRO A 74 -38.33 3.53 -0.15
C PRO A 74 -37.22 4.48 0.33
N CYS A 75 -37.44 5.28 1.38
CA CYS A 75 -36.39 6.18 1.90
C CYS A 75 -35.22 5.42 2.51
N ARG A 76 -35.47 4.27 3.15
CA ARG A 76 -34.39 3.40 3.65
C ARG A 76 -33.55 2.84 2.50
N LEU A 77 -34.17 2.41 1.41
CA LEU A 77 -33.45 1.89 0.25
C LEU A 77 -32.65 3.00 -0.46
N LYS A 78 -33.23 4.19 -0.62
CA LYS A 78 -32.50 5.38 -1.10
C LYS A 78 -31.28 5.68 -0.24
N LEU A 79 -31.40 5.59 1.08
CA LEU A 79 -30.27 5.80 1.99
C LEU A 79 -29.21 4.70 1.85
N CYS A 80 -29.59 3.43 1.66
CA CYS A 80 -28.65 2.34 1.39
C CYS A 80 -27.76 2.66 0.17
N PHE A 81 -28.36 3.08 -0.95
CA PHE A 81 -27.60 3.48 -2.14
C PHE A 81 -26.78 4.75 -1.89
N LYS A 82 -27.34 5.73 -1.18
CA LYS A 82 -26.64 6.99 -0.84
C LYS A 82 -25.36 6.74 -0.01
N VAL A 83 -25.35 5.74 0.86
CA VAL A 83 -24.16 5.36 1.64
C VAL A 83 -23.22 4.40 0.89
N GLY A 84 -23.45 4.18 -0.41
CA GLY A 84 -22.57 3.39 -1.27
C GLY A 84 -22.85 1.90 -1.29
N MET A 85 -24.05 1.43 -0.91
CA MET A 85 -24.36 0.00 -1.04
C MET A 85 -24.49 -0.43 -2.50
N ASP A 86 -23.74 -1.45 -2.91
CA ASP A 86 -23.70 -1.94 -4.30
C ASP A 86 -24.49 -3.26 -4.49
N PRO A 87 -25.54 -3.28 -5.33
CA PRO A 87 -26.33 -4.48 -5.62
C PRO A 87 -25.55 -5.59 -6.33
N GLN A 88 -24.49 -5.27 -7.08
CA GLN A 88 -23.70 -6.29 -7.79
C GLN A 88 -23.08 -7.30 -6.82
N LEU A 89 -22.75 -6.85 -5.60
CA LEU A 89 -22.19 -7.67 -4.53
C LEU A 89 -23.20 -8.67 -3.92
N ILE A 90 -24.50 -8.55 -4.21
CA ILE A 90 -25.52 -9.53 -3.77
C ILE A 90 -25.34 -10.86 -4.52
N ARG A 91 -25.11 -10.81 -5.83
CA ARG A 91 -25.00 -11.99 -6.70
C ARG A 91 -23.76 -12.83 -6.40
N HIS A 92 -22.65 -12.17 -6.00
CA HIS A 92 -21.44 -12.85 -5.56
C HIS A 92 -21.65 -13.68 -4.27
N SER A 93 -22.57 -13.27 -3.39
CA SER A 93 -22.87 -13.98 -2.13
C SER A 93 -23.77 -15.22 -2.29
N GLN A 94 -24.64 -15.25 -3.31
CA GLN A 94 -25.58 -16.36 -3.53
C GLN A 94 -24.91 -17.63 -4.08
N ARG A 95 -23.83 -17.50 -4.86
CA ARG A 95 -23.03 -18.65 -5.32
C ARG A 95 -22.38 -19.45 -4.18
N GLN A 96 -22.22 -18.86 -2.99
CA GLN A 96 -21.63 -19.53 -1.83
C GLN A 96 -22.63 -20.28 -0.94
N TYR A 97 -23.95 -20.03 -1.06
CA TYR A 97 -24.94 -20.49 -0.05
C TYR A 97 -25.79 -21.71 -0.43
N ASN A 98 -25.78 -22.17 -1.70
CA ASN A 98 -26.64 -23.27 -2.14
C ASN A 98 -26.06 -24.69 -1.95
N ASN A 99 -24.85 -24.85 -1.38
CA ASN A 99 -24.25 -26.17 -1.12
C ASN A 99 -24.10 -26.44 0.39
N ASN A 100 -25.19 -26.77 1.08
CA ASN A 100 -25.19 -26.99 2.54
C ASN A 100 -25.25 -28.46 2.99
N ASN A 101 -24.76 -29.42 2.21
CA ASN A 101 -24.47 -30.78 2.70
C ASN A 101 -22.98 -31.19 2.58
N ILE A 102 -22.07 -30.23 2.66
CA ILE A 102 -20.63 -30.50 2.55
C ILE A 102 -19.97 -30.17 3.88
N ARG A 103 -19.42 -31.19 4.55
CA ARG A 103 -18.37 -31.01 5.56
C ARG A 103 -17.41 -29.96 5.02
N LEU A 104 -17.25 -28.82 5.72
CA LEU A 104 -16.29 -27.76 5.35
C LEU A 104 -15.04 -28.41 4.76
N PRO A 105 -14.76 -28.26 3.45
CA PRO A 105 -13.58 -28.88 2.89
C PRO A 105 -12.41 -28.33 3.70
N LYS A 106 -11.50 -29.20 4.13
CA LYS A 106 -10.16 -28.71 4.46
C LYS A 106 -9.75 -27.89 3.24
N LEU A 107 -9.60 -26.58 3.41
CA LEU A 107 -9.05 -25.70 2.39
C LEU A 107 -7.62 -26.20 2.16
N THR A 108 -7.48 -27.14 1.24
CA THR A 108 -6.20 -27.54 0.71
C THR A 108 -5.84 -26.52 -0.35
N THR A 109 -4.55 -26.24 -0.49
CA THR A 109 -4.01 -25.33 -1.50
C THR A 109 -4.55 -25.67 -2.91
N ILE A 110 -4.82 -26.96 -3.18
CA ILE A 110 -5.46 -27.49 -4.41
C ILE A 110 -6.92 -27.03 -4.62
N GLY A 111 -7.71 -26.82 -3.56
CA GLY A 111 -9.09 -26.35 -3.69
C GLY A 111 -9.22 -24.86 -4.01
N ILE A 112 -8.22 -24.06 -3.62
CA ILE A 112 -8.09 -22.65 -4.02
C ILE A 112 -7.68 -22.58 -5.49
N LEU A 113 -6.70 -23.40 -5.89
CA LEU A 113 -6.17 -23.52 -7.25
C LEU A 113 -7.24 -23.77 -8.33
N ASN A 114 -8.20 -24.65 -8.09
CA ASN A 114 -9.19 -25.04 -9.10
C ASN A 114 -10.33 -24.02 -9.29
N ASN A 115 -10.46 -23.02 -8.40
CA ASN A 115 -11.51 -22.00 -8.44
C ASN A 115 -10.96 -20.57 -8.60
N ASP A 116 -9.64 -20.42 -8.76
CA ASP A 116 -8.99 -19.12 -8.74
C ASP A 116 -9.23 -18.36 -10.05
N ARG A 117 -10.10 -17.34 -9.98
CA ARG A 117 -10.32 -16.36 -11.06
C ARG A 117 -9.36 -15.17 -10.94
N SER A 118 -8.12 -15.40 -10.47
CA SER A 118 -7.09 -14.37 -10.27
C SER A 118 -6.53 -13.80 -11.58
N MET A 119 -7.42 -13.35 -12.46
CA MET A 119 -7.04 -12.46 -13.53
C MET A 119 -7.16 -11.03 -13.03
N LEU A 120 -6.17 -10.21 -13.36
CA LEU A 120 -6.27 -8.77 -13.22
C LEU A 120 -7.46 -8.29 -14.07
N THR A 121 -8.30 -7.43 -13.50
CA THR A 121 -9.34 -6.74 -14.26
C THR A 121 -8.71 -5.72 -15.20
N LEU A 122 -9.48 -5.19 -16.16
CA LEU A 122 -9.00 -4.13 -17.04
C LEU A 122 -8.55 -2.89 -16.25
N ASP A 123 -9.32 -2.51 -15.23
CA ASP A 123 -8.99 -1.36 -14.37
C ASP A 123 -7.72 -1.61 -13.55
N GLU A 124 -7.53 -2.82 -13.02
CA GLU A 124 -6.32 -3.21 -12.31
C GLU A 124 -5.09 -3.19 -13.26
N TRP A 125 -5.24 -3.65 -14.50
CA TRP A 125 -4.19 -3.56 -15.53
C TRP A 125 -3.84 -2.11 -15.88
N ASN A 126 -4.84 -1.26 -16.07
CA ASN A 126 -4.63 0.16 -16.36
C ASN A 126 -3.92 0.86 -15.20
N LEU A 127 -4.35 0.61 -13.96
CA LEU A 127 -3.70 1.16 -12.78
C LEU A 127 -2.26 0.70 -12.65
N LEU A 128 -2.00 -0.60 -12.83
CA LEU A 128 -0.65 -1.17 -12.79
C LEU A 128 0.26 -0.56 -13.87
N SER A 129 -0.27 -0.45 -15.09
CA SER A 129 0.48 0.10 -16.23
C SER A 129 0.83 1.57 -16.02
N ASN A 130 -0.12 2.38 -15.54
CA ASN A 130 0.12 3.78 -15.21
C ASN A 130 1.22 3.91 -14.16
N ILE A 131 1.13 3.12 -13.08
CA ILE A 131 2.14 3.04 -12.03
C ILE A 131 3.54 2.74 -12.59
N ILE A 132 3.66 1.74 -13.45
CA ILE A 132 4.94 1.32 -14.04
C ILE A 132 5.49 2.42 -14.94
N ASN A 133 4.63 2.99 -15.80
CA ASN A 133 5.02 4.05 -16.73
C ASN A 133 5.48 5.31 -15.99
N THR A 134 4.75 5.75 -14.97
CA THR A 134 5.14 6.92 -14.15
C THR A 134 6.50 6.72 -13.49
N TYR A 135 6.82 5.48 -13.08
CA TYR A 135 8.14 5.15 -12.55
C TYR A 135 9.22 5.20 -13.65
N ASP A 136 8.96 4.58 -14.81
CA ASP A 136 9.94 4.48 -15.90
C ASP A 136 10.24 5.83 -16.56
N GLU A 137 9.25 6.71 -16.65
CA GLU A 137 9.41 8.10 -17.13
C GLU A 137 10.47 8.88 -16.34
N GLN A 138 10.71 8.51 -15.07
CA GLN A 138 11.73 9.16 -14.26
C GLN A 138 13.16 8.83 -14.70
N ASN A 139 13.38 7.76 -15.49
CA ASN A 139 14.67 7.36 -16.05
C ASN A 139 15.83 7.26 -15.01
N LEU A 140 15.51 6.94 -13.75
CA LEU A 140 16.47 6.92 -12.64
C LEU A 140 17.67 6.01 -12.93
N LEU A 141 17.44 4.83 -13.51
CA LEU A 141 18.50 3.88 -13.83
C LEU A 141 19.53 4.46 -14.80
N LEU A 142 19.08 5.11 -15.87
CA LEU A 142 19.97 5.69 -16.87
C LEU A 142 20.75 6.87 -16.29
N GLN A 143 20.06 7.76 -15.57
CA GLN A 143 20.70 8.89 -14.89
C GLN A 143 21.78 8.43 -13.90
N THR A 144 21.53 7.33 -13.17
CA THR A 144 22.50 6.79 -12.21
C THR A 144 23.69 6.15 -12.90
N LYS A 145 23.47 5.42 -14.00
CA LYS A 145 24.55 4.87 -14.83
C LYS A 145 25.46 5.99 -15.36
N ASP A 146 24.88 7.06 -15.90
CA ASP A 146 25.63 8.19 -16.45
C ASP A 146 26.40 8.94 -15.36
N PHE A 147 25.76 9.19 -14.20
CA PHE A 147 26.41 9.85 -13.07
C PHE A 147 27.66 9.09 -12.61
N PHE A 148 27.54 7.78 -12.34
CA PHE A 148 28.66 6.98 -11.87
C PHE A 148 29.72 6.76 -12.94
N LYS A 149 29.33 6.60 -14.21
CA LYS A 149 30.29 6.56 -15.33
C LYS A 149 31.15 7.82 -15.37
N ASN A 150 30.53 8.99 -15.22
CA ASN A 150 31.22 10.28 -15.17
C ASN A 150 32.08 10.44 -13.89
N GLN A 151 31.65 9.91 -12.75
CA GLN A 151 32.48 9.94 -11.54
C GLN A 151 33.70 9.03 -11.67
N PHE A 152 33.53 7.81 -12.16
CA PHE A 152 34.63 6.85 -12.26
C PHE A 152 35.63 7.18 -13.37
N SER A 153 35.26 8.03 -14.35
CA SER A 153 36.20 8.57 -15.34
C SER A 153 37.09 9.70 -14.80
N LEU A 154 36.74 10.30 -13.66
CA LEU A 154 37.55 11.37 -13.05
C LEU A 154 38.76 10.80 -12.28
N PRO A 155 39.86 11.58 -12.13
CA PRO A 155 41.01 11.20 -11.30
C PRO A 155 40.63 10.88 -9.85
N PRO A 156 41.32 9.93 -9.18
CA PRO A 156 41.02 9.50 -7.80
C PRO A 156 40.89 10.63 -6.77
N LYS A 157 41.66 11.72 -6.93
CA LYS A 157 41.65 12.87 -6.02
C LYS A 157 40.36 13.71 -6.07
N ILE A 158 39.57 13.63 -7.14
CA ILE A 158 38.41 14.52 -7.37
C ILE A 158 37.09 13.79 -7.65
N ARG A 159 37.13 12.47 -7.90
CA ARG A 159 35.96 11.61 -8.06
C ARG A 159 35.27 11.33 -6.72
N CYS A 160 33.97 11.02 -6.76
CA CYS A 160 33.18 10.49 -5.64
C CYS A 160 33.28 11.27 -4.32
N LYS A 161 33.51 12.59 -4.35
CA LYS A 161 33.46 13.42 -3.13
C LYS A 161 32.07 13.30 -2.49
N ASP A 162 32.01 13.14 -1.17
CA ASP A 162 30.75 12.98 -0.42
C ASP A 162 29.69 14.00 -0.80
N SER A 163 30.05 15.28 -0.94
CA SER A 163 29.09 16.32 -1.31
C SER A 163 28.43 16.06 -2.66
N LYS A 164 29.19 15.60 -3.67
CA LYS A 164 28.64 15.26 -4.98
C LYS A 164 27.74 14.03 -4.91
N ILE A 165 28.15 13.01 -4.15
CA ILE A 165 27.36 11.78 -4.01
C ILE A 165 26.06 12.06 -3.25
N PHE A 166 26.11 12.75 -2.10
CA PHE A 166 24.91 13.12 -1.35
C PHE A 166 23.99 14.05 -2.16
N ASN A 167 24.52 15.02 -2.91
CA ASN A 167 23.68 15.84 -3.78
C ASN A 167 22.96 14.99 -4.83
N TYR A 168 23.64 13.99 -5.40
CA TYR A 168 23.04 13.08 -6.36
C TYR A 168 22.01 12.14 -5.73
N ILE A 169 22.28 11.62 -4.52
CA ILE A 169 21.29 10.86 -3.75
C ILE A 169 20.06 11.75 -3.49
N GLY A 170 20.25 13.02 -3.12
CA GLY A 170 19.17 13.98 -2.94
C GLY A 170 18.33 14.19 -4.19
N SER A 171 18.94 14.21 -5.39
CA SER A 171 18.20 14.26 -6.64
C SER A 171 17.38 12.99 -6.88
N ILE A 172 17.91 11.80 -6.56
CA ILE A 172 17.14 10.54 -6.64
C ILE A 172 15.89 10.61 -5.75
N TYR A 173 16.04 11.05 -4.49
CA TYR A 173 14.92 11.19 -3.57
C TYR A 173 13.87 12.21 -4.07
N SER A 174 14.32 13.31 -4.67
CA SER A 174 13.44 14.32 -5.26
C SER A 174 12.66 13.77 -6.46
N THR A 175 13.32 13.01 -7.34
CA THR A 175 12.69 12.34 -8.48
C THR A 175 11.72 11.25 -8.04
N LEU A 176 12.06 10.47 -6.99
CA LEU A 176 11.15 9.49 -6.41
C LEU A 176 9.91 10.16 -5.81
N TYR A 177 10.05 11.33 -5.19
CA TYR A 177 8.90 12.11 -4.76
C TYR A 177 8.00 12.50 -5.95
N THR A 178 8.59 12.96 -7.07
CA THR A 178 7.81 13.26 -8.28
C THR A 178 7.03 12.04 -8.76
N PHE A 179 7.64 10.85 -8.77
CA PHE A 179 6.92 9.61 -9.04
C PHE A 179 5.75 9.35 -8.08
N ILE A 180 5.97 9.53 -6.76
CA ILE A 180 4.92 9.37 -5.75
C ILE A 180 3.76 10.34 -5.98
N GLU A 181 4.06 11.60 -6.28
CA GLU A 181 3.07 12.66 -6.50
C GLU A 181 2.18 12.38 -7.72
N HIS A 182 2.75 11.79 -8.78
CA HIS A 182 2.00 11.43 -10.00
C HIS A 182 1.28 10.07 -9.89
N CYS A 183 1.48 9.32 -8.80
CA CYS A 183 0.77 8.07 -8.58
C CYS A 183 -0.73 8.36 -8.30
N PRO A 184 -1.68 7.82 -9.09
CA PRO A 184 -3.10 8.12 -8.94
C PRO A 184 -3.65 7.81 -7.54
N LEU A 185 -3.15 6.74 -6.92
CA LEU A 185 -3.54 6.31 -5.57
C LEU A 185 -3.08 7.30 -4.49
N PHE A 186 -1.99 8.03 -4.73
CA PHE A 186 -1.43 9.00 -3.79
C PHE A 186 -2.11 10.36 -3.97
N TYR A 187 -2.23 10.81 -5.22
CA TYR A 187 -2.85 12.08 -5.58
C TYR A 187 -4.29 12.20 -5.06
N SER A 188 -5.06 11.10 -5.06
CA SER A 188 -6.44 11.09 -4.57
C SER A 188 -6.59 11.20 -3.04
N LEU A 189 -5.49 11.12 -2.28
CA LEU A 189 -5.56 11.15 -0.82
C LEU A 189 -5.67 12.58 -0.28
N PRO A 190 -6.26 12.77 0.91
CA PRO A 190 -6.19 14.04 1.61
C PRO A 190 -4.72 14.46 1.84
N VAL A 191 -4.44 15.75 1.70
CA VAL A 191 -3.08 16.31 1.84
C VAL A 191 -2.46 15.95 3.20
N THR A 192 -3.26 15.88 4.26
CA THR A 192 -2.81 15.41 5.59
C THR A 192 -2.24 13.99 5.56
N ILE A 193 -2.87 13.08 4.80
CA ILE A 193 -2.41 11.69 4.64
C ILE A 193 -1.17 11.64 3.75
N GLN A 194 -1.18 12.37 2.64
CA GLN A 194 -0.02 12.49 1.75
C GLN A 194 1.23 12.92 2.54
N LYS A 195 1.08 13.94 3.39
CA LYS A 195 2.16 14.43 4.25
C LYS A 195 2.73 13.36 5.19
N ILE A 196 1.86 12.58 5.83
CA ILE A 196 2.26 11.50 6.74
C ILE A 196 3.01 10.41 5.97
N LEU A 197 2.50 9.99 4.81
CA LEU A 197 3.14 8.95 4.00
C LEU A 197 4.53 9.38 3.54
N ILE A 198 4.70 10.63 3.10
CA ILE A 198 6.01 11.16 2.69
C ILE A 198 6.97 11.21 3.88
N LYS A 199 6.55 11.81 5.02
CA LYS A 199 7.36 11.92 6.23
C LYS A 199 7.87 10.54 6.69
N ARG A 200 7.03 9.51 6.60
CA ARG A 200 7.32 8.18 7.15
C ARG A 200 8.03 7.24 6.17
N ASN A 201 7.68 7.28 4.88
CA ASN A 201 8.04 6.21 3.95
C ASN A 201 9.08 6.62 2.90
N LEU A 202 9.32 7.93 2.69
CA LEU A 202 10.26 8.41 1.67
C LEU A 202 11.68 7.82 1.83
N GLY A 203 12.18 7.75 3.07
CA GLY A 203 13.44 7.09 3.42
C GLY A 203 13.54 5.67 2.87
N SER A 204 12.53 4.86 3.18
CA SER A 204 12.42 3.44 2.79
C SER A 204 12.40 3.23 1.29
N ILE A 205 11.60 4.03 0.60
CA ILE A 205 11.45 3.95 -0.84
C ILE A 205 12.77 4.29 -1.51
N GLY A 206 13.45 5.35 -1.05
CA GLY A 206 14.75 5.75 -1.58
C GLY A 206 15.83 4.68 -1.35
N SER A 207 15.90 4.09 -0.16
CA SER A 207 16.88 3.02 0.11
C SER A 207 16.63 1.77 -0.72
N PHE A 208 15.37 1.38 -0.92
CA PHE A 208 15.02 0.23 -1.75
C PHE A 208 15.31 0.47 -3.22
N ASN A 209 14.95 1.66 -3.71
CA ASN A 209 15.23 2.07 -5.08
C ASN A 209 16.73 2.15 -5.34
N ALA A 210 17.51 2.67 -4.40
CA ALA A 210 18.97 2.66 -4.50
C ALA A 210 19.48 1.22 -4.66
N LEU A 211 19.00 0.27 -3.82
CA LEU A 211 19.41 -1.13 -3.92
C LEU A 211 19.05 -1.77 -5.26
N PHE A 212 17.83 -1.51 -5.75
CA PHE A 212 17.37 -1.96 -7.05
C PHE A 212 18.24 -1.41 -8.19
N ILE A 213 18.46 -0.09 -8.22
CA ILE A 213 19.28 0.57 -9.24
C ILE A 213 20.72 0.03 -9.19
N SER A 214 21.31 -0.11 -8.00
CA SER A 214 22.65 -0.69 -7.83
C SER A 214 22.75 -2.11 -8.39
N LYS A 215 21.69 -2.92 -8.24
CA LYS A 215 21.60 -4.26 -8.83
C LYS A 215 21.53 -4.19 -10.36
N GLU A 216 20.60 -3.42 -10.91
CA GLU A 216 20.36 -3.31 -12.37
C GLU A 216 21.53 -2.69 -13.16
N MET A 217 22.41 -1.97 -12.48
CA MET A 217 23.63 -1.44 -13.08
C MET A 217 24.87 -2.32 -12.83
N ASN A 218 24.72 -3.48 -12.19
CA ASN A 218 25.83 -4.32 -11.73
C ASN A 218 26.88 -3.54 -10.90
N ALA A 219 26.43 -2.55 -10.10
CA ALA A 219 27.33 -1.62 -9.40
C ALA A 219 28.28 -2.36 -8.46
N PHE A 220 27.79 -3.42 -7.83
CA PHE A 220 28.52 -4.19 -6.83
C PHE A 220 29.69 -5.01 -7.38
N GLU A 221 29.80 -5.17 -8.71
CA GLU A 221 30.99 -5.76 -9.35
C GLU A 221 32.18 -4.79 -9.33
N ASN A 222 31.92 -3.50 -9.16
CA ASN A 222 32.96 -2.48 -9.06
C ASN A 222 33.39 -2.29 -7.60
N GLU A 223 34.63 -2.67 -7.29
CA GLU A 223 35.21 -2.52 -5.95
C GLU A 223 35.21 -1.06 -5.47
N SER A 224 35.42 -0.09 -6.36
CA SER A 224 35.36 1.34 -5.99
C SER A 224 33.96 1.77 -5.55
N TYR A 225 32.91 1.14 -6.06
CA TYR A 225 31.53 1.41 -5.64
C TYR A 225 31.25 0.81 -4.25
N SER A 226 31.72 -0.42 -4.02
CA SER A 226 31.60 -1.07 -2.71
C SER A 226 32.36 -0.32 -1.62
N ASN A 227 33.58 0.14 -1.91
CA ASN A 227 34.37 0.98 -0.98
C ASN A 227 33.65 2.31 -0.69
N LEU A 228 33.08 2.95 -1.70
CA LEU A 228 32.28 4.17 -1.51
C LEU A 228 31.10 3.95 -0.54
N ILE A 229 30.41 2.82 -0.62
CA ILE A 229 29.32 2.51 0.30
C ILE A 229 29.85 2.37 1.73
N ASP A 230 30.96 1.65 1.93
CA ASP A 230 31.53 1.45 3.27
C ASP A 230 32.08 2.76 3.85
N ASP A 231 32.70 3.62 3.03
CA ASP A 231 33.18 4.93 3.43
C ASP A 231 32.02 5.84 3.88
N MET A 232 30.89 5.81 3.16
CA MET A 232 29.75 6.68 3.43
C MET A 232 28.85 6.18 4.56
N TYR A 233 28.64 4.87 4.65
CA TYR A 233 27.64 4.27 5.54
C TYR A 233 28.24 3.42 6.67
N GLY A 234 29.56 3.21 6.65
CA GLY A 234 30.30 2.44 7.65
C GLY A 234 30.71 1.05 7.15
N ASN A 235 31.74 0.50 7.79
CA ASN A 235 32.33 -0.79 7.41
C ASN A 235 31.31 -1.94 7.38
N GLY A 236 31.27 -2.67 6.27
CA GLY A 236 30.44 -3.86 6.08
C GLY A 236 29.04 -3.58 5.53
N GLN A 237 28.70 -2.31 5.28
CA GLN A 237 27.44 -1.93 4.64
C GLN A 237 27.40 -2.36 3.17
N SER A 238 28.54 -2.34 2.48
CA SER A 238 28.66 -2.85 1.10
C SER A 238 28.29 -4.34 1.03
N LYS A 239 28.83 -5.16 1.94
CA LYS A 239 28.53 -6.60 2.02
C LYS A 239 27.06 -6.86 2.32
N ARG A 240 26.46 -6.10 3.24
CA ARG A 240 25.02 -6.19 3.53
C ARG A 240 24.17 -5.77 2.33
N ALA A 241 24.58 -4.74 1.60
CA ALA A 241 23.92 -4.30 0.38
C ALA A 241 23.95 -5.39 -0.70
N ILE A 242 25.10 -6.04 -0.91
CA ILE A 242 25.25 -7.16 -1.85
C ILE A 242 24.36 -8.34 -1.46
N GLN A 243 24.29 -8.69 -0.19
CA GLN A 243 23.42 -9.79 0.27
C GLN A 243 21.94 -9.47 0.03
N ALA A 244 21.52 -8.24 0.28
CA ALA A 244 20.16 -7.80 0.05
C ALA A 244 19.82 -7.74 -1.46
N SER A 245 20.73 -7.26 -2.30
CA SER A 245 20.49 -7.15 -3.76
C SER A 245 20.27 -8.52 -4.41
N ARG A 246 20.98 -9.55 -3.93
CA ARG A 246 20.80 -10.95 -4.39
C ARG A 246 19.42 -11.52 -4.10
N ARG A 247 18.67 -10.96 -3.14
CA ARG A 247 17.30 -11.39 -2.79
C ARG A 247 16.22 -10.64 -3.57
N LEU A 248 16.56 -9.52 -4.20
CA LEU A 248 15.63 -8.83 -5.10
C LEU A 248 15.25 -9.77 -6.25
N ASP A 249 13.98 -9.74 -6.63
CA ASP A 249 13.53 -10.44 -7.83
C ASP A 249 14.25 -9.89 -9.08
N GLU A 250 14.35 -10.70 -10.12
CA GLU A 250 14.93 -10.32 -11.41
C GLU A 250 13.93 -9.53 -12.26
N ASN A 251 12.63 -9.70 -12.03
CA ASN A 251 11.62 -8.91 -12.72
C ASN A 251 11.47 -7.52 -12.07
N GLY A 252 12.01 -6.51 -12.74
CA GLY A 252 11.90 -5.10 -12.33
C GLY A 252 10.46 -4.60 -12.14
N ILE A 253 9.45 -5.21 -12.79
CA ILE A 253 8.03 -4.86 -12.57
C ILE A 253 7.60 -5.17 -11.13
N LEU A 254 8.02 -6.32 -10.58
CA LEU A 254 7.68 -6.69 -9.20
C LEU A 254 8.29 -5.71 -8.20
N ILE A 255 9.49 -5.21 -8.49
CA ILE A 255 10.19 -4.21 -7.69
C ILE A 255 9.44 -2.86 -7.71
N LYS A 256 8.92 -2.45 -8.87
CA LYS A 256 8.10 -1.23 -8.99
C LYS A 256 6.78 -1.35 -8.19
N ILE A 257 6.10 -2.49 -8.27
CA ILE A 257 4.88 -2.76 -7.50
C ILE A 257 5.16 -2.69 -5.99
N ILE A 258 6.26 -3.30 -5.54
CA ILE A 258 6.67 -3.26 -4.12
C ILE A 258 7.04 -1.86 -3.68
N SER A 259 7.69 -1.07 -4.55
CA SER A 259 8.01 0.33 -4.26
C SER A 259 6.74 1.11 -3.89
N ILE A 260 5.63 0.83 -4.58
CA ILE A 260 4.31 1.39 -4.24
C ILE A 260 3.70 0.79 -2.99
N LEU A 261 3.80 -0.52 -2.79
CA LEU A 261 3.34 -1.13 -1.54
C LEU A 261 4.01 -0.48 -0.32
N MET A 262 5.30 -0.16 -0.40
CA MET A 262 6.03 0.53 0.66
C MET A 262 5.64 2.00 0.82
N ILE A 263 5.22 2.69 -0.25
CA ILE A 263 4.67 4.07 -0.16
C ILE A 263 3.45 4.09 0.75
N PHE A 264 2.54 3.13 0.58
CA PHE A 264 1.29 3.09 1.31
C PHE A 264 1.37 2.29 2.62
N SER A 265 2.51 1.66 2.91
CA SER A 265 2.70 0.86 4.12
C SER A 265 2.52 1.70 5.38
N SER A 266 1.54 1.34 6.21
CA SER A 266 1.34 1.88 7.55
C SER A 266 2.48 1.51 8.49
N ASN A 267 3.24 0.46 8.15
CA ASN A 267 4.23 -0.20 9.02
C ASN A 267 5.68 0.05 8.61
N CYS A 268 5.96 0.86 7.58
CA CYS A 268 7.34 1.23 7.22
C CYS A 268 8.00 2.18 8.25
N THR A 269 7.34 2.42 9.38
CA THR A 269 7.88 3.05 10.60
C THR A 269 8.20 2.05 11.70
N ILE A 270 8.94 0.98 11.37
CA ILE A 270 9.55 0.16 12.41
C ILE A 270 10.78 0.86 13.04
N ILE A 271 11.24 1.97 12.45
CA ILE A 271 12.57 2.53 12.72
C ILE A 271 12.53 3.91 13.37
N SER A 272 11.45 4.68 13.20
CA SER A 272 11.18 5.89 13.98
C SER A 272 9.88 5.72 14.75
N ILE A 273 9.99 5.15 15.95
CA ILE A 273 8.91 5.26 16.95
C ILE A 273 9.02 6.67 17.52
N ASP A 274 8.41 7.64 16.86
CA ASP A 274 8.06 8.88 17.54
C ASP A 274 6.93 8.55 18.52
N HIS A 275 7.25 8.45 19.81
CA HIS A 275 6.28 8.12 20.88
C HIS A 275 5.16 9.17 21.04
N LEU A 276 5.23 10.29 20.31
CA LEU A 276 4.30 11.42 20.40
C LEU A 276 3.26 11.47 19.26
N GLU A 277 3.49 10.82 18.12
CA GLU A 277 2.54 10.80 17.00
C GLU A 277 1.86 9.43 16.88
N ASN A 278 0.96 9.14 17.83
CA ASN A 278 0.08 7.98 17.78
C ASN A 278 -0.82 8.05 16.54
N ILE A 279 -0.51 7.25 15.51
CA ILE A 279 -1.31 7.05 14.28
C ILE A 279 -2.80 6.87 14.60
N HIS A 280 -3.13 6.21 15.71
CA HIS A 280 -4.52 5.91 16.08
C HIS A 280 -5.39 7.13 16.39
N ILE A 281 -4.81 8.30 16.68
CA ILE A 281 -5.57 9.49 17.11
C ILE A 281 -5.93 10.40 15.91
N VAL A 282 -5.22 10.32 14.78
CA VAL A 282 -5.36 11.25 13.63
C VAL A 282 -6.00 10.58 12.39
N PHE A 283 -6.27 9.27 12.43
CA PHE A 283 -6.35 8.47 11.20
C PHE A 283 -7.71 7.81 10.93
N ASN A 284 -8.07 7.70 9.65
CA ASN A 284 -9.00 6.67 9.16
C ASN A 284 -8.20 5.48 8.58
N PRO A 285 -7.86 4.46 9.38
CA PRO A 285 -7.06 3.32 8.95
C PRO A 285 -7.65 2.49 7.83
N GLN A 286 -8.95 2.63 7.57
CA GLN A 286 -9.62 1.79 6.61
C GLN A 286 -9.22 2.13 5.17
N MET A 287 -8.98 3.41 4.86
CA MET A 287 -8.63 3.82 3.49
C MET A 287 -7.23 3.35 3.10
N LEU A 288 -6.23 3.53 3.97
CA LEU A 288 -4.87 3.09 3.68
C LEU A 288 -4.77 1.56 3.59
N LEU A 289 -5.39 0.85 4.55
CA LEU A 289 -5.47 -0.62 4.51
C LEU A 289 -6.19 -1.12 3.25
N HIS A 290 -7.17 -0.37 2.75
CA HIS A 290 -7.84 -0.71 1.49
C HIS A 290 -6.89 -0.58 0.30
N ILE A 291 -6.11 0.50 0.23
CA ILE A 291 -5.10 0.72 -0.83
C ILE A 291 -4.00 -0.34 -0.76
N GLU A 292 -3.48 -0.64 0.43
CA GLU A 292 -2.50 -1.72 0.62
C GLU A 292 -3.07 -3.08 0.17
N SER A 293 -4.30 -3.39 0.58
CA SER A 293 -4.98 -4.63 0.19
C SER A 293 -5.17 -4.72 -1.33
N LEU A 294 -5.50 -3.60 -1.99
CA LEU A 294 -5.60 -3.52 -3.45
C LEU A 294 -4.24 -3.84 -4.10
N ILE A 295 -3.16 -3.18 -3.66
CA ILE A 295 -1.81 -3.37 -4.23
C ILE A 295 -1.32 -4.81 -4.00
N VAL A 296 -1.51 -5.37 -2.80
CA VAL A 296 -1.13 -6.77 -2.51
C VAL A 296 -1.94 -7.76 -3.35
N THR A 297 -3.24 -7.50 -3.53
CA THR A 297 -4.10 -8.32 -4.38
C THR A 297 -3.65 -8.27 -5.84
N MET A 298 -3.32 -7.08 -6.34
CA MET A 298 -2.80 -6.89 -7.70
C MET A 298 -1.45 -7.58 -7.89
N LEU A 299 -0.52 -7.45 -6.92
CA LEU A 299 0.76 -8.16 -6.92
C LEU A 299 0.55 -9.67 -7.01
N TRP A 300 -0.37 -10.21 -6.19
CA TRP A 300 -0.69 -11.64 -6.21
C TRP A 300 -1.27 -12.07 -7.56
N LYS A 301 -2.28 -11.37 -8.08
CA LYS A 301 -2.86 -11.67 -9.40
C LYS A 301 -1.82 -11.60 -10.52
N TYR A 302 -0.94 -10.60 -10.49
CA TYR A 302 0.15 -10.45 -11.45
C TYR A 302 1.12 -11.65 -11.38
N LEU A 303 1.49 -12.09 -10.17
CA LEU A 303 2.35 -13.26 -9.98
C LEU A 303 1.70 -14.54 -10.52
N ILE A 304 0.41 -14.75 -10.26
CA ILE A 304 -0.34 -15.89 -10.79
C ILE A 304 -0.44 -15.83 -12.32
N TYR A 305 -0.75 -14.65 -12.87
CA TYR A 305 -0.83 -14.43 -14.31
C TYR A 305 0.49 -14.74 -15.02
N GLN A 306 1.61 -14.21 -14.50
CA GLN A 306 2.90 -14.27 -15.18
C GLN A 306 3.64 -15.59 -14.97
N TYR A 307 3.52 -16.20 -13.78
CA TYR A 307 4.36 -17.32 -13.38
C TYR A 307 3.58 -18.58 -13.00
N GLY A 308 2.25 -18.48 -12.95
CA GLY A 308 1.42 -19.53 -12.38
C GLY A 308 1.60 -19.64 -10.86
N TYR A 309 0.84 -20.54 -10.25
CA TYR A 309 0.66 -20.54 -8.80
C TYR A 309 1.89 -20.96 -8.00
N LYS A 310 2.55 -22.05 -8.40
CA LYS A 310 3.70 -22.59 -7.64
C LYS A 310 4.84 -21.59 -7.58
N GLU A 311 5.22 -21.06 -8.74
CA GLU A 311 6.28 -20.07 -8.86
C GLU A 311 5.86 -18.73 -8.27
N GLY A 312 4.58 -18.34 -8.44
CA GLY A 312 4.01 -17.15 -7.80
C GLY A 312 4.14 -17.16 -6.28
N ILE A 313 3.91 -18.30 -5.61
CA ILE A 313 4.14 -18.42 -4.15
C ILE A 313 5.62 -18.19 -3.81
N LEU A 314 6.53 -18.88 -4.50
CA LEU A 314 7.96 -18.81 -4.21
C LEU A 314 8.46 -17.37 -4.34
N ARG A 315 8.07 -16.70 -5.42
CA ARG A 315 8.38 -15.30 -5.67
C ARG A 315 7.75 -14.40 -4.63
N TYR A 316 6.46 -14.54 -4.32
CA TYR A 316 5.81 -13.75 -3.27
C TYR A 316 6.53 -13.85 -1.92
N VAL A 317 6.90 -15.06 -1.49
CA VAL A 317 7.66 -15.28 -0.25
C VAL A 317 9.05 -14.64 -0.33
N SER A 318 9.72 -14.72 -1.48
CA SER A 318 11.01 -14.05 -1.70
C SER A 318 10.87 -12.52 -1.58
N LEU A 319 9.84 -11.95 -2.20
CA LEU A 319 9.55 -10.52 -2.14
C LEU A 319 9.31 -10.04 -0.70
N VAL A 320 8.54 -10.79 0.09
CA VAL A 320 8.32 -10.48 1.51
C VAL A 320 9.64 -10.51 2.29
N LYS A 321 10.51 -11.50 2.05
CA LYS A 321 11.85 -11.55 2.69
C LYS A 321 12.69 -10.32 2.32
N SER A 322 12.69 -9.92 1.05
CA SER A 322 13.40 -8.73 0.57
C SER A 322 12.91 -7.45 1.24
N ILE A 323 11.60 -7.31 1.49
CA ILE A 323 11.05 -6.17 2.24
C ILE A 323 11.54 -6.19 3.71
N LEU A 324 11.58 -7.37 4.35
CA LEU A 324 12.04 -7.49 5.74
C LEU A 324 13.53 -7.16 5.89
N ASP A 325 14.38 -7.63 4.97
CA ASP A 325 15.80 -7.28 4.97
C ASP A 325 16.03 -5.78 4.76
N MET A 326 15.21 -5.16 3.91
CA MET A 326 15.24 -3.71 3.68
C MET A 326 14.88 -2.92 4.94
N ILE A 327 13.84 -3.37 5.66
CA ILE A 327 13.48 -2.77 6.95
C ILE A 327 14.66 -2.89 7.93
N GLN A 328 15.28 -4.06 8.05
CA GLN A 328 16.44 -4.22 8.92
C GLN A 328 17.58 -3.25 8.57
N ARG A 329 17.90 -3.09 7.27
CA ARG A 329 18.97 -2.21 6.80
C ARG A 329 18.72 -0.73 7.04
N MET A 330 17.48 -0.29 6.88
CA MET A 330 17.14 1.09 7.21
C MET A 330 17.39 1.39 8.70
N GLY A 331 17.18 0.41 9.58
CA GLY A 331 17.50 0.53 11.01
C GLY A 331 18.99 0.75 11.25
N ASP A 332 19.85 0.02 10.52
CA ASP A 332 21.30 0.21 10.58
C ASP A 332 21.73 1.58 10.02
N GLY A 333 21.05 2.04 8.96
CA GLY A 333 21.33 3.29 8.26
C GLY A 333 20.98 4.54 9.05
N LEU A 334 20.13 4.47 10.08
CA LEU A 334 19.83 5.58 11.00
C LEU A 334 21.08 6.22 11.63
N ASN A 335 22.16 5.45 11.74
CA ASN A 335 23.40 5.94 12.33
C ASN A 335 24.10 6.99 11.45
N VAL A 336 23.73 7.13 10.18
CA VAL A 336 24.29 8.11 9.25
C VAL A 336 23.45 9.38 9.23
N LYS A 337 23.62 10.23 10.26
CA LYS A 337 22.85 11.48 10.44
C LYS A 337 22.79 12.35 9.18
N ARG A 338 23.90 12.44 8.42
CA ARG A 338 23.97 13.24 7.20
C ARG A 338 22.98 12.79 6.12
N HIS A 339 22.79 11.47 5.96
CA HIS A 339 21.82 10.91 5.02
C HIS A 339 20.39 11.26 5.45
N TRP A 340 20.06 11.05 6.72
CA TRP A 340 18.70 11.29 7.21
C TRP A 340 18.33 12.75 7.25
N ASN A 341 19.24 13.64 7.64
CA ASN A 341 19.01 15.08 7.55
C ASN A 341 18.72 15.52 6.10
N MET A 342 19.41 14.94 5.12
CA MET A 342 19.12 15.20 3.70
C MET A 342 17.73 14.70 3.31
N VAL A 343 17.35 13.48 3.71
CA VAL A 343 16.01 12.93 3.43
C VAL A 343 14.91 13.75 4.09
N GLU A 344 15.10 14.15 5.35
CA GLU A 344 14.16 15.00 6.11
C GLU A 344 14.02 16.36 5.46
N ASN A 345 15.12 17.03 5.08
CA ASN A 345 15.07 18.32 4.39
C ASN A 345 14.29 18.24 3.07
N ILE A 346 14.51 17.18 2.29
CA ILE A 346 13.76 16.95 1.04
C ILE A 346 12.29 16.72 1.36
N ALA A 347 11.97 15.88 2.36
CA ALA A 347 10.60 15.64 2.77
C ALA A 347 9.94 16.97 3.18
N GLU A 348 10.54 17.75 4.06
CA GLU A 348 10.03 19.05 4.52
C GLU A 348 9.78 20.04 3.38
N GLU A 349 10.71 20.17 2.44
CA GLU A 349 10.53 21.01 1.25
C GLU A 349 9.27 20.60 0.48
N LYS A 350 9.07 19.30 0.25
CA LYS A 350 7.90 18.79 -0.47
C LYS A 350 6.61 18.90 0.33
N LEU A 351 6.66 18.74 1.66
CA LEU A 351 5.51 18.96 2.54
C LEU A 351 5.03 20.42 2.52
N ARG A 352 5.96 21.38 2.39
CA ARG A 352 5.63 22.81 2.20
C ARG A 352 4.90 23.03 0.87
N LEU A 353 5.38 22.44 -0.22
CA LEU A 353 4.73 22.53 -1.54
C LEU A 353 3.30 21.95 -1.52
N LEU A 354 3.09 20.80 -0.87
CA LEU A 354 1.76 20.22 -0.69
C LEU A 354 0.82 21.15 0.08
N SER A 355 1.33 21.85 1.09
CA SER A 355 0.54 22.82 1.88
C SER A 355 0.12 24.04 1.05
N LEU A 356 1.00 24.52 0.17
CA LEU A 356 0.69 25.63 -0.73
C LEU A 356 -0.38 25.26 -1.75
N LYS A 357 -0.33 24.04 -2.30
CA LYS A 357 -1.37 23.52 -3.22
C LYS A 357 -2.74 23.44 -2.54
N ASP A 358 -2.79 22.96 -1.30
CA ASP A 358 -4.03 22.84 -0.51
C ASP A 358 -4.66 24.22 -0.19
N GLY A 359 -3.83 25.22 0.12
CA GLY A 359 -4.28 26.59 0.37
C GLY A 359 -4.81 27.29 -0.89
N LEU A 360 -4.33 26.92 -2.08
CA LEU A 360 -4.82 27.43 -3.35
C LEU A 360 -6.11 26.76 -3.82
N SER A 361 -6.37 25.50 -3.43
CA SER A 361 -7.61 24.79 -3.78
C SER A 361 -8.81 25.11 -2.88
N ASN A 362 -8.56 25.75 -1.73
CA ASN A 362 -9.59 26.13 -0.76
C ASN A 362 -10.00 27.62 -0.84
N ASN A 363 -9.45 28.36 -1.81
CA ASN A 363 -9.85 29.72 -2.21
C ASN A 363 -10.45 29.68 -3.61
#